data_AF-A0A256BB69-F1
#
_entry.id   AF-A0A256BB69-F1
#
_cell.length_a   1.000
_cell.length_b   1.000
_cell.length_c   1.000
_cell.angle_alpha   90.00
_cell.angle_beta   90.00
_cell.angle_gamma   90.00
#
_symmetry.space_group_name_H-M   'P 1'
#
loop_
_entity.id
_entity.type
_entity.pdbx_description
1 polymer ?
#
loop_
_entity_poly.entity_id
_entity_poly.type
_entity_poly.pdbx_seq_one_letter_code
_entity_poly.pdbx_strand_id
1 'polypeptide(L)' 'MSQWSSAKARKVLSALEKIGWKVKRQTGSHKILEREGWEDYVFAF' A
#
# COMPACT_ATOMS: atom_id res chain seq x y z
N MET A 1 19.93 15.83 1.59
CA MET A 1 18.71 15.01 1.48
C MET A 1 18.72 14.02 2.63
N SER A 2 17.71 14.07 3.50
CA SER A 2 17.63 13.26 4.71
C SER A 2 17.70 11.76 4.39
N GLN A 3 18.53 11.06 5.15
CA GLN A 3 19.00 9.69 4.94
C GLN A 3 17.94 8.63 5.27
N TRP A 4 16.73 8.77 4.71
CA TRP A 4 15.67 7.77 4.92
C TRP A 4 15.97 6.55 4.06
N SER A 5 16.12 5.40 4.71
CA SER A 5 16.31 4.13 4.01
C SER A 5 15.06 3.78 3.21
N SER A 6 15.22 3.48 1.92
CA SER A 6 14.13 2.92 1.12
C SER A 6 13.73 1.54 1.65
N ALA A 7 12.43 1.27 1.67
CA ALA A 7 11.88 -0.04 2.03
C ALA A 7 11.39 -0.77 0.77
N LYS A 8 11.52 -2.11 0.74
CA LYS A 8 10.94 -2.93 -0.33
C LYS A 8 9.42 -2.76 -0.34
N ALA A 9 8.82 -2.46 -1.48
CA ALA A 9 7.38 -2.26 -1.62
C ALA A 9 6.54 -3.43 -1.07
N ARG A 10 7.00 -4.67 -1.25
CA ARG A 10 6.35 -5.86 -0.67
C ARG A 10 6.25 -5.80 0.86
N LYS A 11 7.27 -5.27 1.56
CA LYS A 11 7.23 -5.10 3.02
C LYS A 11 6.21 -4.04 3.43
N VAL A 12 6.14 -2.93 2.69
CA VAL A 12 5.18 -1.86 2.95
C VAL A 12 3.75 -2.37 2.72
N LEU A 13 3.51 -3.09 1.62
CA LEU A 13 2.21 -3.68 1.34
C LEU A 13 1.77 -4.65 2.44
N SER A 14 2.65 -5.56 2.87
CA SER A 14 2.33 -6.47 3.98
C SER A 14 2.07 -5.76 5.30
N ALA A 15 2.68 -4.60 5.55
CA ALA A 15 2.36 -3.78 6.71
C ALA A 15 0.98 -3.13 6.58
N LEU A 16 0.62 -2.62 5.40
CA LEU A 16 -0.71 -2.06 5.13
C LEU A 16 -1.79 -3.14 5.29
N GLU A 17 -1.56 -4.34 4.77
CA GLU A 17 -2.45 -5.50 4.94
C GLU A 17 -2.68 -5.83 6.42
N LYS A 18 -1.62 -5.79 7.24
CA LYS A 18 -1.72 -6.00 8.70
C LYS A 18 -2.47 -4.88 9.45
N ILE A 19 -2.42 -3.65 8.95
CA ILE A 19 -3.19 -2.52 9.51
C ILE A 19 -4.70 -2.66 9.20
N GLY A 20 -5.07 -3.57 8.30
CA GLY A 20 -6.45 -3.83 7.89
C GLY A 20 -6.80 -3.24 6.53
N TRP A 21 -5.82 -2.73 5.77
CA TRP A 21 -6.04 -2.43 4.36
C TRP A 21 -6.16 -3.72 3.56
N LYS A 22 -7.03 -3.73 2.56
CA LYS A 22 -7.22 -4.86 1.65
C LYS A 22 -7.05 -4.41 0.23
N VAL A 23 -6.49 -5.25 -0.63
CA VAL A 23 -6.36 -4.93 -2.05
C VAL A 23 -7.74 -5.06 -2.71
N LYS A 24 -8.31 -3.94 -3.13
CA LYS A 24 -9.58 -3.86 -3.86
C LYS A 24 -9.42 -4.20 -5.33
N ARG A 25 -8.41 -3.59 -5.98
CA ARG A 25 -8.07 -3.83 -7.40
C ARG A 25 -6.57 -3.70 -7.63
N GLN A 26 -6.07 -4.33 -8.68
CA GLN A 26 -4.70 -4.16 -9.14
C GLN A 26 -4.67 -3.91 -10.65
N THR A 27 -3.84 -2.95 -11.08
CA THR A 27 -3.58 -2.66 -12.50
C THR A 27 -2.09 -2.39 -12.68
N GLY A 28 -1.38 -3.31 -13.31
CA GLY A 28 0.08 -3.25 -13.42
C GLY A 28 0.74 -3.20 -12.04
N SER A 29 1.61 -2.20 -11.83
CA SER A 29 2.29 -1.95 -10.56
C SER A 29 1.47 -1.12 -9.55
N HIS A 30 0.26 -0.70 -9.92
CA HIS A 30 -0.64 0.04 -9.04
C HIS A 30 -1.65 -0.90 -8.37
N LYS A 31 -1.86 -0.73 -7.08
CA LYS A 31 -2.88 -1.41 -6.28
C LYS A 31 -3.78 -0.38 -5.64
N ILE A 32 -5.10 -0.56 -5.73
CA ILE A 32 -6.03 0.18 -4.89
C ILE A 32 -6.27 -0.64 -3.63
N LEU A 33 -6.07 0.03 -2.50
CA LEU A 33 -6.35 -0.49 -1.19
C LEU A 33 -7.65 0.12 -0.67
N GLU A 34 -8.46 -0.69 -0.02
CA GLU A 34 -9.65 -0.24 0.70
C GLU A 34 -9.52 -0.59 2.17
N ARG A 35 -10.16 0.20 3.01
CA ARG A 35 -10.32 -0.07 4.44
C ARG A 35 -11.68 0.45 4.87
N GLU A 36 -12.37 -0.31 5.71
CA GLU A 36 -13.69 0.07 6.19
C GLU A 36 -13.65 1.45 6.87
N GLY A 37 -14.51 2.37 6.42
CA GLY A 37 -14.56 3.75 6.91
C GLY A 37 -13.51 4.69 6.32
N TRP A 38 -12.72 4.25 5.33
CA TRP A 38 -11.71 5.05 4.63
C TRP A 38 -11.97 5.07 3.13
N GLU A 39 -11.51 6.13 2.47
CA GLU A 39 -11.51 6.19 1.00
C GLU A 39 -10.49 5.22 0.39
N ASP A 40 -10.73 4.87 -0.87
CA ASP A 40 -9.83 4.05 -1.66
C ASP A 40 -8.44 4.72 -1.79
N TYR A 41 -7.38 3.99 -1.45
CA TYR A 41 -6.00 4.47 -1.49
C TYR A 41 -5.20 3.82 -2.61
N VAL A 42 -4.52 4.62 -3.44
CA VAL A 42 -3.66 4.09 -4.51
C VAL A 42 -2.24 3.86 -3.98
N PHE A 43 -1.84 2.59 -3.90
CA PHE A 43 -0.49 2.14 -3.62
C PHE A 43 0.25 1.79 -4.92
N ALA A 44 1.27 2.57 -5.28
CA ALA A 44 2.09 2.37 -6.47
C ALA A 44 3.55 2.10 -6.07
N PHE A 45 4.21 1.19 -6.79
CA PHE A 45 5.62 0.84 -6.57
C PHE A 45 6.32 0.40 -7.84
#